data_AF-A0A2E5JIK8-F1
#
_entry.id   AF-A0A2E5JIK8-F1
#
_cell.length_a   1.000
_cell.length_b   1.000
_cell.length_c   1.000
_cell.angle_alpha   90.00
_cell.angle_beta   90.00
_cell.angle_gamma   90.00
#
_symmetry.space_group_name_H-M   'P 1'
#
loop_
_entity.id
_entity.type
_entity.pdbx_description
1 polymer ?
#
loop_
_entity_poly.entity_id
_entity_poly.type
_entity_poly.pdbx_seq_one_letter_code
_entity_poly.pdbx_strand_id
1 'polypeptide(L)'
;MKLFVVAFWLYSGLSFAFSIDKNVYEASSLKPLTHSGSGRFDSYLSMDIPYEPVSKLFKFLEVKTGLSLTSRGEAHITVITPIEYFDVLKDKISIEEINLIAKEIQTSKFKILCLGQGAKELDGKLEQTFYLVVSSSDLLKIRKDIQTKFISNGGRAENFDPFKFYPHITLGFTKRDLHESDGIIKDTSSCMSNIKAE
;
A
#
# COMPACT_ATOMS: atom_id res chain seq x y z
N MET A 1 60.46 3.05 23.55
CA MET A 1 59.68 3.71 22.48
C MET A 1 58.66 2.70 21.96
N LYS A 2 57.40 2.76 22.41
CA LYS A 2 56.35 1.81 22.02
C LYS A 2 55.58 2.39 20.83
N LEU A 3 55.65 1.72 19.68
CA LEU A 3 54.87 2.05 18.50
C LEU A 3 53.41 1.64 18.75
N PHE A 4 52.50 2.62 18.79
CA PHE A 4 51.07 2.36 18.73
C PHE A 4 50.66 2.21 17.27
N VAL A 5 50.26 1.00 16.87
CA VAL A 5 49.59 0.77 15.59
C VAL A 5 48.10 1.05 15.80
N VAL A 6 47.63 2.19 15.30
CA VAL A 6 46.21 2.51 15.23
C VAL A 6 45.64 1.81 14.00
N ALA A 7 44.93 0.70 14.22
CA ALA A 7 44.18 0.03 13.17
C ALA A 7 42.93 0.86 12.85
N PHE A 8 42.95 1.58 11.73
CA PHE A 8 41.78 2.20 11.14
C PHE A 8 40.89 1.10 10.55
N TRP A 9 39.79 0.78 11.24
CA TRP A 9 38.70 0.00 10.67
C TRP A 9 37.90 0.90 9.72
N LEU A 10 38.19 0.80 8.42
CA LEU A 10 37.30 1.30 7.38
C LEU A 10 36.04 0.43 7.39
N TYR A 11 34.99 0.89 8.07
CA TYR A 11 33.64 0.39 7.84
C TYR A 11 33.24 0.80 6.42
N SER A 12 33.45 -0.08 5.45
CA SER A 12 32.76 0.01 4.17
C SER A 12 31.27 -0.20 4.46
N GLY A 13 30.53 0.91 4.54
CA GLY A 13 29.08 0.87 4.63
C GLY A 13 28.53 0.19 3.38
N LEU A 14 28.28 -1.12 3.46
CA LEU A 14 27.46 -1.82 2.46
C LEU A 14 26.08 -1.17 2.53
N SER A 15 25.80 -0.29 1.57
CA SER A 15 24.45 0.15 1.26
C SER A 15 23.68 -1.07 0.78
N PHE A 16 22.95 -1.70 1.69
CA PHE A 16 22.06 -2.80 1.33
C PHE A 16 20.89 -2.23 0.51
N ALA A 17 20.78 -2.67 -0.73
CA ALA A 17 19.63 -2.36 -1.56
C ALA A 17 18.45 -3.27 -1.19
N PHE A 18 17.25 -2.72 -1.13
CA PHE A 18 16.04 -3.53 -1.08
C PHE A 18 15.70 -4.02 -2.48
N SER A 19 15.30 -5.28 -2.60
CA SER A 19 14.70 -5.82 -3.81
C SER A 19 13.43 -6.61 -3.49
N ILE A 20 12.58 -6.76 -4.50
CA ILE A 20 11.36 -7.54 -4.43
C ILE A 20 11.32 -8.50 -5.61
N ASP A 21 10.88 -9.73 -5.35
CA ASP A 21 10.70 -10.74 -6.40
C ASP A 21 9.67 -10.26 -7.43
N LYS A 22 10.02 -10.33 -8.71
CA LYS A 22 9.15 -9.92 -9.84
C LYS A 22 7.79 -10.61 -9.85
N ASN A 23 7.65 -11.76 -9.18
CA ASN A 23 6.37 -12.46 -9.06
C ASN A 23 5.32 -11.60 -8.31
N VAL A 24 5.71 -10.51 -7.64
CA VAL A 24 4.78 -9.51 -7.10
C VAL A 24 3.83 -8.95 -8.15
N TYR A 25 4.22 -8.95 -9.43
CA TYR A 25 3.40 -8.45 -10.54
C TYR A 25 2.42 -9.51 -11.10
N GLU A 26 2.43 -10.76 -10.60
CA GLU A 26 1.60 -11.86 -11.11
C GLU A 26 0.18 -11.87 -10.53
N ALA A 27 -0.40 -10.70 -10.25
CA ALA A 27 -1.75 -10.54 -9.70
C ALA A 27 -2.84 -11.20 -10.55
N SER A 28 -2.66 -11.25 -11.88
CA SER A 28 -3.61 -11.90 -12.80
C SER A 28 -3.77 -13.40 -12.59
N SER A 29 -2.87 -14.04 -11.84
CA SER A 29 -2.98 -15.45 -11.45
C SER A 29 -3.93 -15.67 -10.25
N LEU A 30 -4.29 -14.60 -9.54
CA LEU A 30 -5.13 -14.65 -8.36
C LEU A 30 -6.61 -14.55 -8.75
N LYS A 31 -7.45 -15.21 -7.95
CA LYS A 31 -8.90 -15.00 -8.02
C LYS A 31 -9.25 -13.69 -7.30
N PRO A 32 -9.97 -12.74 -7.93
CA PRO A 32 -10.38 -11.52 -7.26
C PRO A 32 -11.21 -11.85 -6.00
N LEU A 33 -10.84 -11.30 -4.87
CA LEU A 33 -11.67 -11.30 -3.68
C LEU A 33 -12.66 -10.13 -3.72
N THR A 34 -13.88 -10.40 -3.32
CA THR A 34 -14.91 -9.37 -3.15
C THR A 34 -15.10 -9.11 -1.67
N HIS A 35 -15.12 -7.83 -1.30
CA HIS A 35 -15.33 -7.41 0.08
C HIS A 35 -16.66 -6.67 0.15
N SER A 36 -17.68 -7.35 0.68
CA SER A 36 -19.03 -6.83 0.82
C SER A 36 -19.57 -7.15 2.21
N GLY A 37 -20.12 -6.13 2.88
CA GLY A 37 -20.82 -6.28 4.15
C GLY A 37 -21.63 -5.03 4.49
N SER A 38 -22.35 -5.08 5.60
CA SER A 38 -23.26 -4.00 5.98
C SER A 38 -22.60 -2.93 6.85
N GLY A 39 -21.49 -3.26 7.53
CA GLY A 39 -20.75 -2.38 8.42
C GLY A 39 -19.90 -1.34 7.70
N ARG A 40 -19.51 -0.31 8.45
CA ARG A 40 -18.74 0.84 7.95
C ARG A 40 -17.37 0.48 7.38
N PHE A 41 -16.82 -0.66 7.77
CA PHE A 41 -15.49 -1.11 7.40
C PHE A 41 -15.48 -2.40 6.58
N ASP A 42 -16.65 -2.91 6.17
CA ASP A 42 -16.78 -4.26 5.62
C ASP A 42 -16.68 -4.30 4.08
N SER A 43 -17.01 -3.19 3.42
CA SER A 43 -17.06 -3.09 1.96
C SER A 43 -15.95 -2.19 1.42
N TYR A 44 -15.14 -2.72 0.52
CA TYR A 44 -14.06 -1.99 -0.14
C TYR A 44 -13.70 -2.67 -1.46
N LEU A 45 -12.94 -1.95 -2.31
CA LEU A 45 -12.39 -2.51 -3.55
C LEU A 45 -10.88 -2.59 -3.43
N SER A 46 -10.31 -3.75 -3.74
CA SER A 46 -8.86 -3.98 -3.74
C SER A 46 -8.41 -4.82 -4.93
N MET A 47 -7.17 -4.61 -5.33
CA MET A 47 -6.44 -5.51 -6.21
C MET A 47 -5.54 -6.39 -5.35
N ASP A 48 -5.81 -7.69 -5.30
CA ASP A 48 -4.97 -8.64 -4.55
C ASP A 48 -3.60 -8.80 -5.22
N ILE A 49 -2.56 -8.99 -4.41
CA ILE A 49 -1.17 -9.11 -4.84
C ILE A 49 -0.58 -10.42 -4.28
N PRO A 50 0.25 -11.15 -5.04
CA PRO A 50 0.93 -12.34 -4.52
C PRO A 50 1.68 -12.02 -3.23
N TYR A 51 1.27 -12.66 -2.13
CA TYR A 51 1.79 -12.35 -0.79
C TYR A 51 3.22 -12.84 -0.56
N GLU A 52 3.64 -13.90 -1.24
CA GLU A 52 4.93 -14.54 -0.99
C GLU A 52 6.14 -13.60 -1.22
N PRO A 53 6.24 -12.87 -2.36
CA PRO A 53 7.24 -11.81 -2.55
C PRO A 53 7.23 -10.74 -1.46
N VAL A 54 6.03 -10.32 -1.04
CA VAL A 54 5.83 -9.27 -0.04
C VAL A 54 6.29 -9.74 1.34
N SER A 55 5.98 -10.99 1.69
CA SER A 55 6.38 -11.64 2.94
C SER A 55 7.91 -11.80 3.05
N LYS A 56 8.59 -12.17 1.95
CA LYS A 56 10.06 -12.20 1.91
C LYS A 56 10.67 -10.82 2.19
N LEU A 57 10.15 -9.79 1.53
CA LEU A 57 10.62 -8.41 1.73
C LEU A 57 10.34 -7.93 3.16
N PHE A 58 9.16 -8.23 3.71
CA PHE A 58 8.80 -7.94 5.10
C PHE A 58 9.81 -8.55 6.10
N LYS A 59 10.15 -9.83 5.95
CA LYS A 59 11.14 -10.49 6.83
C LYS A 59 12.52 -9.85 6.72
N PHE A 60 12.93 -9.49 5.50
CA PHE A 60 14.19 -8.78 5.28
C PHE A 60 14.17 -7.40 5.94
N LEU A 61 13.04 -6.69 5.88
CA LEU A 61 12.86 -5.39 6.51
C LEU A 61 12.98 -5.46 8.04
N GLU A 62 12.39 -6.46 8.69
CA GLU A 62 12.57 -6.67 10.14
C GLU A 62 14.05 -6.86 10.51
N VAL A 63 14.77 -7.71 9.77
CA VAL A 63 16.21 -7.93 9.98
C VAL A 63 17.01 -6.64 9.81
N LYS A 64 16.66 -5.80 8.82
CA LYS A 64 17.38 -4.56 8.53
C LYS A 64 17.08 -3.44 9.50
N THR A 65 15.85 -3.35 9.99
CA THR A 65 15.43 -2.29 10.90
C THR A 65 15.66 -2.65 12.36
N GLY A 66 15.78 -3.94 12.69
CA GLY A 66 15.79 -4.42 14.08
C GLY A 66 14.45 -4.26 14.79
N LEU A 67 13.39 -3.91 14.05
CA LEU A 67 12.04 -3.75 14.60
C LEU A 67 11.31 -5.09 14.55
N SER A 68 10.46 -5.32 15.57
CA SER A 68 9.43 -6.33 15.48
C SER A 68 8.21 -5.72 14.82
N LEU A 69 7.84 -6.24 13.66
CA LEU A 69 6.74 -5.76 12.85
C LEU A 69 5.62 -6.80 12.82
N THR A 70 4.40 -6.33 12.68
CA THR A 70 3.20 -7.13 12.43
C THR A 70 2.86 -7.02 10.95
N SER A 71 2.56 -8.16 10.32
CA SER A 71 2.02 -8.24 8.96
C SER A 71 0.56 -8.69 9.01
N ARG A 72 -0.21 -8.34 7.97
CA ARG A 72 -1.60 -8.77 7.79
C ARG A 72 -1.73 -10.22 7.30
N GLY A 73 -0.65 -10.82 6.79
CA GLY A 73 -0.72 -12.15 6.17
C GLY A 73 -1.28 -12.15 4.73
N GLU A 74 -1.50 -10.96 4.17
CA GLU A 74 -2.01 -10.73 2.81
C GLU A 74 -1.31 -9.51 2.19
N ALA A 75 -1.44 -9.35 0.88
CA ALA A 75 -1.01 -8.15 0.17
C ALA A 75 -2.07 -7.74 -0.85
N HIS A 76 -2.39 -6.46 -0.87
CA HIS A 76 -3.32 -5.89 -1.84
C HIS A 76 -3.05 -4.39 -2.03
N ILE A 77 -3.59 -3.82 -3.10
CA ILE A 77 -3.69 -2.38 -3.32
C ILE A 77 -5.16 -1.99 -3.14
N THR A 78 -5.47 -1.21 -2.11
CA THR A 78 -6.83 -0.68 -1.92
C THR A 78 -7.13 0.38 -2.99
N VAL A 79 -8.18 0.18 -3.78
CA VAL A 79 -8.64 1.09 -4.83
C VAL A 79 -9.75 2.00 -4.34
N ILE A 80 -10.67 1.48 -3.52
CA ILE A 80 -11.70 2.24 -2.81
C ILE A 80 -11.64 1.79 -1.36
N THR A 81 -11.37 2.71 -0.44
CA THR A 81 -11.33 2.42 0.99
C THR A 81 -12.73 2.19 1.56
N PRO A 82 -12.86 1.52 2.71
CA PRO A 82 -14.17 1.35 3.34
C PRO A 82 -14.87 2.67 3.67
N ILE A 83 -14.10 3.69 4.09
CA ILE A 83 -14.61 5.03 4.39
C ILE A 83 -15.10 5.73 3.11
N GLU A 84 -14.33 5.69 2.02
CA GLU A 84 -14.80 6.22 0.73
C GLU A 84 -16.09 5.54 0.27
N TYR A 85 -16.18 4.21 0.38
CA TYR A 85 -17.41 3.53 0.00
C TYR A 85 -18.57 3.92 0.91
N PHE A 86 -18.44 3.72 2.22
CA PHE A 86 -19.56 3.82 3.15
C PHE A 86 -20.05 5.26 3.32
N ASP A 87 -19.13 6.22 3.48
CA ASP A 87 -19.48 7.61 3.81
C ASP A 87 -19.78 8.46 2.56
N VAL A 88 -19.36 8.02 1.36
CA VAL A 88 -19.49 8.82 0.13
C VAL A 88 -20.29 8.10 -0.97
N LEU A 89 -19.91 6.87 -1.32
CA LEU A 89 -20.41 6.22 -2.54
C LEU A 89 -21.70 5.42 -2.33
N LYS A 90 -21.88 4.80 -1.16
CA LYS A 90 -22.88 3.76 -0.87
C LYS A 90 -24.33 4.17 -1.15
N ASP A 91 -24.68 5.44 -0.95
CA ASP A 91 -26.04 5.95 -1.20
C ASP A 91 -26.35 6.15 -2.70
N LYS A 92 -25.33 6.06 -3.56
CA LYS A 92 -25.44 6.31 -5.00
C LYS A 92 -25.02 5.12 -5.85
N ILE A 93 -24.11 4.28 -5.38
CA ILE A 93 -23.62 3.11 -6.11
C ILE A 93 -23.43 1.96 -5.12
N SER A 94 -23.90 0.77 -5.46
CA SER A 94 -23.66 -0.43 -4.64
C SER A 94 -22.23 -0.95 -4.80
N ILE A 95 -21.74 -1.72 -3.83
CA ILE A 95 -20.42 -2.37 -3.95
C ILE A 95 -20.38 -3.39 -5.10
N GLU A 96 -21.52 -4.00 -5.44
CA GLU A 96 -21.65 -4.90 -6.59
C GLU A 96 -21.47 -4.17 -7.93
N GLU A 97 -22.05 -2.97 -8.06
CA GLU A 97 -21.82 -2.12 -9.24
C GLU A 97 -20.34 -1.70 -9.35
N ILE A 98 -19.69 -1.38 -8.22
CA ILE A 98 -18.25 -1.08 -8.17
C ILE A 98 -17.42 -2.30 -8.59
N ASN A 99 -17.74 -3.49 -8.08
CA ASN A 99 -17.07 -4.74 -8.45
C ASN A 99 -17.25 -5.05 -9.93
N LEU A 100 -18.43 -4.75 -10.52
CA LEU A 100 -18.68 -4.94 -11.94
C LEU A 100 -17.85 -3.98 -12.81
N ILE A 101 -17.70 -2.72 -12.41
CA ILE A 101 -16.79 -1.76 -13.06
C ILE A 101 -15.34 -2.28 -13.01
N ALA A 102 -14.97 -2.88 -11.88
CA ALA A 102 -13.63 -3.39 -11.60
C ALA A 102 -13.44 -4.88 -11.94
N LYS A 103 -14.28 -5.48 -12.79
CA LYS A 103 -14.24 -6.93 -13.05
C LYS A 103 -12.87 -7.46 -13.53
N GLU A 104 -12.09 -6.63 -14.21
CA GLU A 104 -10.75 -6.96 -14.73
C GLU A 104 -9.61 -6.45 -13.81
N ILE A 105 -9.91 -6.06 -12.56
CA ILE A 105 -8.95 -5.40 -11.66
C ILE A 105 -7.63 -6.18 -11.51
N GLN A 106 -7.68 -7.51 -11.48
CA GLN A 106 -6.49 -8.36 -11.34
C GLN A 106 -5.55 -8.35 -12.56
N THR A 107 -6.02 -7.84 -13.70
CA THR A 107 -5.18 -7.64 -14.89
C THR A 107 -4.56 -6.23 -14.96
N SER A 108 -4.89 -5.36 -14.00
CA SER A 108 -4.39 -3.98 -13.94
C SER A 108 -2.88 -3.95 -13.77
N LYS A 109 -2.21 -3.11 -14.55
CA LYS A 109 -0.76 -2.91 -14.43
C LYS A 109 -0.45 -1.91 -13.34
N PHE A 110 0.63 -2.17 -12.62
CA PHE A 110 1.16 -1.23 -11.64
C PHE A 110 2.69 -1.24 -11.66
N LYS A 111 3.29 -0.20 -11.06
CA LYS A 111 4.74 -0.09 -10.85
C LYS A 111 5.01 0.23 -9.39
N ILE A 112 5.95 -0.49 -8.80
CA ILE A 112 6.49 -0.15 -7.50
C ILE A 112 7.50 0.99 -7.70
N LEU A 113 7.34 2.08 -6.94
CA LEU A 113 8.19 3.27 -7.04
C LEU A 113 9.32 3.24 -6.01
N CYS A 114 8.99 2.91 -4.76
CA CYS A 114 9.96 2.90 -3.66
C CYS A 114 9.44 2.08 -2.47
N LEU A 115 10.35 1.82 -1.52
CA LEU A 115 9.99 1.46 -0.16
C LEU A 115 9.68 2.75 0.62
N GLY A 116 8.45 2.87 1.10
CA GLY A 116 7.94 4.00 1.88
C GLY A 116 7.83 3.68 3.36
N GLN A 117 7.83 4.75 4.16
CA GLN A 117 7.69 4.70 5.61
C GLN A 117 6.81 5.83 6.12
N GLY A 118 5.89 5.50 7.04
CA GLY A 118 5.18 6.47 7.86
C GLY A 118 5.55 6.26 9.33
N ALA A 119 5.63 7.34 10.09
CA ALA A 119 5.91 7.28 11.52
C ALA A 119 5.10 8.33 12.28
N LYS A 120 4.56 7.96 13.44
CA LYS A 120 3.85 8.87 14.32
C LYS A 120 4.03 8.47 15.78
N GLU A 121 4.19 9.45 16.65
CA GLU A 121 4.15 9.21 18.09
C GLU A 121 2.71 8.92 18.52
N LEU A 122 2.49 7.73 19.09
CA LEU A 122 1.22 7.29 19.67
C LEU A 122 1.50 6.79 21.09
N ASP A 123 0.79 7.33 22.07
CA ASP A 123 0.94 6.96 23.49
C ASP A 123 2.39 7.05 24.00
N GLY A 124 3.14 8.07 23.55
CA GLY A 124 4.54 8.30 23.93
C GLY A 124 5.56 7.36 23.27
N LYS A 125 5.14 6.57 22.26
CA LYS A 125 6.02 5.68 21.50
C LYS A 125 5.96 6.01 20.01
N LEU A 126 7.12 5.99 19.35
CA LEU A 126 7.19 6.11 17.90
C LEU A 126 6.67 4.83 17.26
N GLU A 127 5.50 4.90 16.65
CA GLU A 127 4.92 3.81 15.87
C GLU A 127 5.16 4.04 14.38
N GLN A 128 5.44 2.96 13.65
CA GLN A 128 5.88 3.00 12.26
C GLN A 128 5.07 2.04 11.41
N THR A 129 4.84 2.42 10.15
CA THR A 129 4.27 1.55 9.12
C THR A 129 5.12 1.61 7.87
N PHE A 130 5.30 0.47 7.22
CA PHE A 130 6.12 0.30 6.04
C PHE A 130 5.28 -0.24 4.90
N TYR A 131 5.53 0.25 3.69
CA TYR A 131 4.71 -0.05 2.52
C TYR A 131 5.51 0.16 1.24
N LEU A 132 5.07 -0.46 0.16
CA LEU A 132 5.53 -0.15 -1.19
C LEU A 132 4.65 0.94 -1.75
N VAL A 133 5.24 2.06 -2.18
CA VAL A 133 4.51 3.10 -2.91
C VAL A 133 4.33 2.62 -4.34
N VAL A 134 3.11 2.69 -4.84
CA VAL A 134 2.73 2.16 -6.15
C VAL A 134 2.25 3.31 -7.05
N SER A 135 2.37 3.11 -8.37
CA SER A 135 1.62 3.88 -9.36
C SER A 135 0.87 2.92 -10.29
N SER A 136 -0.35 3.28 -10.67
CA SER A 136 -1.14 2.53 -11.65
C SER A 136 -2.12 3.42 -12.38
N SER A 137 -1.95 3.55 -13.70
CA SER A 137 -2.92 4.21 -14.57
C SER A 137 -4.24 3.44 -14.64
N ASP A 138 -4.17 2.11 -14.56
CA ASP A 138 -5.32 1.22 -14.74
C ASP A 138 -6.24 1.30 -13.51
N LEU A 139 -5.67 1.27 -12.29
CA LEU A 139 -6.45 1.46 -11.06
C LEU A 139 -7.02 2.87 -10.95
N LEU A 140 -6.28 3.89 -11.40
CA LEU A 140 -6.80 5.26 -11.49
C LEU A 140 -7.96 5.36 -12.50
N LYS A 141 -7.90 4.63 -13.62
CA LYS A 141 -9.01 4.55 -14.58
C LYS A 141 -10.25 3.93 -13.93
N ILE A 142 -10.11 2.85 -13.16
CA ILE A 142 -11.22 2.26 -12.41
C ILE A 142 -11.87 3.30 -11.48
N ARG A 143 -11.07 4.07 -10.72
CA ARG A 143 -11.60 5.15 -9.87
C ARG A 143 -12.36 6.21 -10.68
N LYS A 144 -11.88 6.59 -11.86
CA LYS A 144 -12.59 7.54 -12.75
C LYS A 144 -13.90 6.98 -13.29
N ASP A 145 -13.92 5.70 -13.64
CA ASP A 145 -15.14 5.02 -14.10
C ASP A 145 -16.19 4.95 -12.97
N ILE A 146 -15.75 4.70 -11.73
CA ILE A 146 -16.59 4.77 -10.52
C ILE A 146 -17.12 6.20 -10.30
N GLN A 147 -16.28 7.23 -10.41
CA GLN A 147 -16.73 8.63 -10.28
C GLN A 147 -17.77 8.99 -11.34
N THR A 148 -17.57 8.54 -12.59
CA THR A 148 -18.53 8.76 -13.68
C THR A 148 -19.89 8.15 -13.35
N LYS A 149 -19.89 6.90 -12.88
CA LYS A 149 -21.10 6.22 -12.42
C LYS A 149 -21.74 6.95 -11.22
N PHE A 150 -20.93 7.40 -10.26
CA PHE A 150 -21.39 8.12 -9.06
C PHE A 150 -22.18 9.37 -9.44
N ILE A 151 -21.60 10.18 -10.33
CA ILE A 151 -22.22 11.42 -10.83
C ILE A 151 -23.48 11.11 -11.63
N SER A 152 -23.46 10.08 -12.49
CA SER A 152 -24.65 9.69 -13.26
C SER A 152 -25.83 9.25 -12.38
N ASN A 153 -25.54 8.72 -11.18
CA ASN A 153 -26.54 8.33 -10.19
C ASN A 153 -26.92 9.50 -9.24
N GLY A 154 -26.52 10.74 -9.55
CA GLY A 154 -26.85 11.95 -8.78
C GLY A 154 -25.88 12.24 -7.62
N GLY A 155 -24.71 11.63 -7.61
CA GLY A 155 -23.59 12.02 -6.75
C GLY A 155 -22.96 13.36 -7.20
N ARG A 156 -22.30 14.04 -6.27
CA ARG A 156 -21.62 15.31 -6.52
C ARG A 156 -20.14 15.06 -6.76
N ALA A 157 -19.56 15.57 -7.86
CA ALA A 157 -18.18 15.28 -8.26
C ALA A 157 -17.15 15.61 -7.17
N GLU A 158 -17.39 16.68 -6.42
CA GLU A 158 -16.56 17.15 -5.31
C GLU A 158 -16.54 16.21 -4.10
N ASN A 159 -17.52 15.30 -3.97
CA ASN A 159 -17.56 14.37 -2.85
C ASN A 159 -16.61 13.18 -3.04
N PHE A 160 -16.26 12.84 -4.28
CA PHE A 160 -15.33 11.75 -4.58
C PHE A 160 -14.34 12.18 -5.66
N ASP A 161 -13.10 12.42 -5.25
CA ASP A 161 -11.98 12.73 -6.15
C ASP A 161 -11.18 11.45 -6.48
N PRO A 162 -11.19 10.97 -7.73
CA PRO A 162 -10.42 9.79 -8.11
C PRO A 162 -8.90 10.02 -8.01
N PHE A 163 -8.43 11.27 -8.01
CA PHE A 163 -7.00 11.63 -7.91
C PHE A 163 -6.49 11.72 -6.48
N LYS A 164 -7.37 11.81 -5.48
CA LYS A 164 -7.00 11.61 -4.07
C LYS A 164 -6.77 10.12 -3.82
N PHE A 165 -5.68 9.61 -4.39
CA PHE A 165 -5.39 8.19 -4.49
C PHE A 165 -3.92 7.93 -4.21
N TYR A 166 -3.66 7.20 -3.14
CA TYR A 166 -2.32 6.85 -2.66
C TYR A 166 -2.14 5.32 -2.71
N PRO A 167 -2.08 4.70 -3.91
CA PRO A 167 -1.97 3.26 -4.01
C PRO A 167 -0.65 2.77 -3.39
N HIS A 168 -0.77 1.79 -2.51
CA HIS A 168 0.35 1.21 -1.81
C HIS A 168 0.06 -0.26 -1.47
N ILE A 169 1.12 -0.99 -1.16
CA ILE A 169 1.05 -2.36 -0.60
C ILE A 169 1.66 -2.30 0.79
N THR A 170 0.88 -2.54 1.84
CA THR A 170 1.40 -2.56 3.22
C THR A 170 2.30 -3.77 3.41
N LEU A 171 3.50 -3.55 3.97
CA LEU A 171 4.47 -4.59 4.33
C LEU A 171 4.29 -5.01 5.78
N GLY A 172 4.22 -4.04 6.69
CA GLY A 172 4.07 -4.29 8.11
C GLY A 172 4.18 -3.02 8.94
N PHE A 173 3.88 -3.15 10.24
CA PHE A 173 3.79 -2.02 11.17
C PHE A 173 4.13 -2.45 12.59
N THR A 174 4.53 -1.51 13.45
CA THR A 174 4.94 -1.80 14.83
C THR A 174 3.76 -2.01 15.78
N LYS A 175 2.65 -1.28 15.61
CA LYS A 175 1.42 -1.40 16.42
C LYS A 175 0.16 -1.57 15.58
N ARG A 176 -0.04 -0.68 14.60
CA ARG A 176 -1.12 -0.77 13.61
C ARG A 176 -0.70 -0.06 12.34
N ASP A 177 -1.38 -0.37 11.23
CA ASP A 177 -1.22 0.37 9.99
C ASP A 177 -1.63 1.84 10.20
N LEU A 178 -0.75 2.75 9.80
CA LEU A 178 -0.99 4.19 9.90
C LEU A 178 -1.52 4.71 8.58
N HIS A 179 -2.56 5.53 8.64
CA HIS A 179 -3.32 5.99 7.48
C HIS A 179 -3.37 7.52 7.40
N GLU A 180 -4.09 8.06 6.42
CA GLU A 180 -4.27 9.50 6.25
C GLU A 180 -4.87 10.17 7.50
N SER A 181 -5.75 9.49 8.23
CA SER A 181 -6.30 9.97 9.50
C SER A 181 -5.23 10.17 10.59
N ASP A 182 -4.08 9.51 10.45
CA ASP A 182 -2.91 9.71 11.29
C ASP A 182 -2.00 10.83 10.76
N GLY A 183 -2.30 11.42 9.59
CA GLY A 183 -1.42 12.35 8.90
C GLY A 183 -0.34 11.67 8.07
N ILE A 184 -0.47 10.36 7.81
CA ILE A 184 0.48 9.60 6.99
C ILE A 184 -0.04 9.50 5.56
N ILE A 185 0.63 10.19 4.64
CA ILE A 185 0.37 10.10 3.20
C ILE A 185 1.38 9.15 2.57
N LYS A 186 0.87 8.11 1.88
CA LYS A 186 1.67 7.01 1.34
C LYS A 186 2.03 7.24 -0.13
N ASP A 187 2.69 8.36 -0.41
CA ASP A 187 3.14 8.75 -1.75
C ASP A 187 4.67 8.83 -1.84
N THR A 188 5.20 9.36 -2.94
CA THR A 188 6.65 9.44 -3.15
C THR A 188 7.38 10.35 -2.18
N SER A 189 6.70 11.24 -1.45
CA SER A 189 7.31 12.05 -0.39
C SER A 189 7.70 11.22 0.84
N SER A 190 7.11 10.03 0.98
CA SER A 190 7.35 9.08 2.07
C SER A 190 8.43 8.03 1.75
N CYS A 191 9.07 8.11 0.58
CA CYS A 191 10.08 7.15 0.15
C CYS A 191 11.30 7.19 1.09
N MET A 192 11.61 6.05 1.71
CA MET A 192 12.82 5.88 2.54
C MET A 192 13.97 5.21 1.77
N SER A 193 13.66 4.39 0.76
CA SER A 193 14.67 3.70 -0.03
C SER A 193 14.16 3.36 -1.43
N ASN A 194 15.09 3.33 -2.39
CA ASN A 194 14.85 2.70 -3.67
C ASN A 194 14.63 1.19 -3.49
N ILE A 195 13.83 0.62 -4.39
CA ILE A 195 13.61 -0.81 -4.48
C ILE A 195 13.66 -1.24 -5.95
N LYS A 196 14.22 -2.42 -6.22
CA LYS A 196 14.25 -3.01 -7.56
C LYS A 196 13.42 -4.28 -7.58
N ALA A 197 12.74 -4.51 -8.70
CA ALA A 197 12.16 -5.81 -8.96
C ALA A 197 13.21 -6.72 -9.60
N GLU A 198 13.41 -7.91 -9.03
CA GLU A 198 14.41 -8.90 -9.46
C GLU A 198 13.78 -10.25 -9.76
#